data_AF-A0A1L5KJS3-F1
#
_entry.id   AF-A0A1L5KJS3-F1
#
_cell.length_a   1.000
_cell.length_b   1.000
_cell.length_c   1.000
_cell.angle_alpha   90.00
_cell.angle_beta   90.00
_cell.angle_gamma   90.00
#
_symmetry.space_group_name_H-M   'P 1'
#
loop_
_entity.id
_entity.type
_entity.pdbx_description
1 polymer ?
#
loop_
_entity_poly.entity_id
_entity_poly.type
_entity_poly.pdbx_seq_one_letter_code
_entity_poly.pdbx_strand_id
1 'polypeptide(L)'
;TILLHLPDGHDAEHVQQAIIDKMQHLPKLLRNSLTWDQGAELALHKRIGASLDMAVYFCDPHSPWQRGTNENTNGLLRQYFPKGTDLSVYPEDYLDAVAEELNDRPRKTLGFMKPSEKIIELLDAA
;
A
#
# COMPACT_ATOMS: atom_id res chain seq x y z
N THR A 1 -0.04 4.62 4.56
CA THR A 1 -1.01 3.68 3.96
C THR A 1 -1.61 4.30 2.74
N ILE A 2 -1.67 3.54 1.65
CA ILE A 2 -2.34 3.88 0.41
C ILE A 2 -3.23 2.69 0.09
N LEU A 3 -4.47 2.93 -0.31
CA LEU A 3 -5.39 1.88 -0.76
C LEU A 3 -5.53 1.97 -2.28
N LEU A 4 -5.55 0.81 -2.93
CA LEU A 4 -5.74 0.70 -4.37
C LEU A 4 -7.19 0.31 -4.62
N HIS A 5 -7.90 1.13 -5.40
CA HIS A 5 -9.25 0.81 -5.83
C HIS A 5 -9.19 -0.07 -7.08
N LEU A 6 -9.81 -1.26 -7.02
CA LEU A 6 -9.76 -2.28 -8.07
C LEU A 6 -11.18 -2.71 -8.49
N PRO A 7 -12.00 -1.79 -9.04
CA PRO A 7 -13.40 -2.10 -9.38
C PRO A 7 -13.51 -3.08 -10.55
N ASP A 8 -12.52 -3.08 -11.46
CA ASP A 8 -12.56 -3.83 -12.71
C ASP A 8 -11.87 -5.21 -12.62
N GLY A 9 -11.29 -5.54 -11.46
CA GLY A 9 -10.66 -6.84 -11.22
C GLY A 9 -9.34 -6.74 -10.47
N HIS A 10 -8.83 -7.91 -10.04
CA HIS A 10 -7.58 -8.05 -9.28
C HIS A 10 -6.56 -8.93 -10.01
N ASP A 11 -6.69 -9.09 -11.34
CA ASP A 11 -5.66 -9.75 -12.12
C ASP A 11 -4.37 -8.91 -12.21
N ALA A 12 -3.33 -9.49 -12.79
CA ALA A 12 -2.02 -8.85 -12.85
C ALA A 12 -1.97 -7.56 -13.68
N GLU A 13 -2.92 -7.35 -14.60
CA GLU A 13 -2.99 -6.13 -15.40
C GLU A 13 -3.62 -5.00 -14.59
N HIS A 14 -4.80 -5.25 -14.00
CA HIS A 14 -5.52 -4.26 -13.21
C HIS A 14 -4.73 -3.83 -11.97
N VAL A 15 -4.14 -4.78 -11.24
CA VAL A 15 -3.35 -4.48 -10.03
C VAL A 15 -2.16 -3.58 -10.35
N GLN A 16 -1.49 -3.79 -11.48
CA GLN A 16 -0.31 -3.01 -11.83
C GLN A 16 -0.63 -1.63 -12.33
N GLN A 17 -1.69 -1.51 -13.13
CA GLN A 17 -2.16 -0.22 -13.56
C GLN A 17 -2.52 0.63 -12.34
N ALA A 18 -3.26 0.08 -11.39
CA ALA A 18 -3.60 0.77 -10.14
C ALA A 18 -2.35 1.14 -9.30
N ILE A 19 -1.35 0.25 -9.20
CA ILE A 19 -0.08 0.56 -8.51
C ILE A 19 0.62 1.74 -9.19
N ILE A 20 0.77 1.70 -10.52
CA ILE A 20 1.44 2.76 -11.28
C ILE A 20 0.68 4.08 -11.10
N ASP A 21 -0.64 4.06 -11.24
CA ASP A 21 -1.48 5.25 -11.18
C ASP A 21 -1.46 5.91 -9.81
N LYS A 22 -1.51 5.15 -8.71
CA LYS A 22 -1.41 5.73 -7.37
C LYS A 22 0.01 6.12 -7.00
N MET A 23 1.01 5.28 -7.29
CA MET A 23 2.37 5.52 -6.82
C MET A 23 3.14 6.57 -7.63
N GLN A 24 2.76 6.84 -8.88
CA GLN A 24 3.41 7.87 -9.71
C GLN A 24 3.32 9.29 -9.10
N HIS A 25 2.33 9.53 -8.23
CA HIS A 25 2.13 10.80 -7.55
C HIS A 25 2.99 10.96 -6.29
N LEU A 26 3.61 9.88 -5.80
CA LEU A 26 4.52 9.95 -4.66
C LEU A 26 5.84 10.61 -5.07
N PRO A 27 6.43 11.48 -4.23
CA PRO A 27 7.79 11.96 -4.44
C PRO A 27 8.76 10.79 -4.64
N LYS A 28 9.74 10.95 -5.54
CA LYS A 28 10.72 9.89 -5.86
C LYS A 28 11.40 9.33 -4.61
N LEU A 29 11.68 10.20 -3.63
CA LEU A 29 12.29 9.83 -2.34
C LEU A 29 11.45 8.82 -1.53
N LEU A 30 10.12 8.81 -1.68
CA LEU A 30 9.23 7.85 -1.03
C LEU A 30 9.01 6.58 -1.87
N ARG A 31 9.49 6.55 -3.11
CA ARG A 31 9.22 5.51 -4.11
C ARG A 31 10.47 4.68 -4.41
N ASN A 32 11.15 4.20 -3.37
CA ASN A 32 12.44 3.50 -3.52
C ASN A 32 12.27 2.04 -3.97
N SER A 33 11.38 1.31 -3.30
CA SER A 33 11.13 -0.10 -3.60
C SER A 33 9.73 -0.55 -3.20
N LEU A 34 9.30 -1.65 -3.81
CA LEU A 34 8.07 -2.36 -3.48
C LEU A 34 8.41 -3.79 -3.08
N THR A 35 7.87 -4.25 -1.95
CA THR A 35 8.04 -5.64 -1.49
C THR A 35 6.70 -6.36 -1.49
N TRP A 36 6.59 -7.47 -2.22
CA TRP A 36 5.34 -8.21 -2.42
C TRP A 36 5.43 -9.71 -2.05
N ASP A 37 4.29 -10.38 -1.94
CA ASP A 37 4.25 -11.84 -1.82
C ASP A 37 4.34 -12.48 -3.19
N GLN A 38 4.34 -13.80 -3.24
CA GLN A 38 4.43 -14.54 -4.51
C GLN A 38 3.06 -14.72 -5.17
N GLY A 39 2.11 -13.82 -4.91
CA GLY A 39 0.80 -13.80 -5.55
C GLY A 39 0.90 -13.59 -7.06
N ALA A 40 0.02 -14.28 -7.81
CA ALA A 40 0.00 -14.20 -9.27
C ALA A 40 -0.38 -12.80 -9.80
N GLU A 41 -1.02 -11.99 -8.97
CA GLU A 41 -1.39 -10.60 -9.22
C GLU A 41 -0.17 -9.71 -9.56
N LEU A 42 1.04 -10.13 -9.19
CA LEU A 42 2.29 -9.43 -9.50
C LEU A 42 3.09 -10.08 -10.64
N ALA A 43 2.47 -10.95 -11.45
CA ALA A 43 3.15 -11.61 -12.57
C ALA A 43 3.83 -10.63 -13.55
N LEU A 44 3.21 -9.48 -13.80
CA LEU A 44 3.74 -8.44 -14.70
C LEU A 44 4.65 -7.38 -14.00
N HIS A 45 5.11 -7.61 -12.76
CA HIS A 45 5.83 -6.63 -11.89
C HIS A 45 6.97 -5.84 -12.55
N LYS A 46 7.60 -6.38 -13.60
CA LYS A 46 8.60 -5.68 -14.40
C LYS A 46 8.07 -4.36 -14.98
N ARG A 47 6.77 -4.26 -15.28
CA ARG A 47 6.11 -3.02 -15.74
C ARG A 47 6.11 -1.95 -14.65
N ILE A 48 5.90 -2.32 -13.39
CA ILE A 48 5.99 -1.39 -12.25
C ILE A 48 7.39 -0.79 -12.19
N GLY A 49 8.42 -1.65 -12.21
CA GLY A 49 9.80 -1.18 -12.12
C GLY A 49 10.20 -0.27 -13.28
N ALA A 50 9.79 -0.61 -14.50
CA ALA A 50 10.04 0.22 -15.68
C ALA A 50 9.31 1.58 -15.64
N SER A 51 8.06 1.61 -15.15
CA SER A 51 7.23 2.83 -15.16
C SER A 51 7.56 3.77 -14.00
N LEU A 52 7.94 3.22 -12.85
CA LEU A 52 8.12 3.99 -11.62
C LEU A 52 9.59 4.21 -11.22
N ASP A 53 10.56 3.65 -11.96
CA ASP A 53 11.98 3.62 -11.57
C ASP A 53 12.18 3.06 -10.15
N MET A 54 11.50 1.94 -9.87
CA MET A 54 11.37 1.37 -8.53
C MET A 54 11.76 -0.12 -8.52
N ALA A 55 12.60 -0.53 -7.57
CA ALA A 55 12.95 -1.94 -7.41
C ALA A 55 11.77 -2.74 -6.83
N VAL A 56 11.49 -3.92 -7.40
CA VAL A 56 10.46 -4.83 -6.88
C VAL A 56 11.12 -6.07 -6.29
N TYR A 57 10.79 -6.38 -5.04
CA TYR A 57 11.28 -7.52 -4.29
C TYR A 57 10.13 -8.46 -3.90
N PHE A 58 10.44 -9.74 -3.78
CA PHE A 58 9.50 -10.77 -3.35
C PHE A 58 9.96 -11.37 -2.03
N CYS A 59 9.02 -11.59 -1.12
CA CYS A 59 9.30 -12.34 0.09
C CYS A 59 9.52 -13.82 -0.21
N ASP A 60 10.24 -14.48 0.70
CA ASP A 60 10.48 -15.90 0.64
C ASP A 60 9.17 -16.68 0.79
N PRO A 61 9.03 -17.85 0.13
CA PRO A 61 7.88 -18.71 0.31
C PRO A 61 7.66 -19.04 1.79
N HIS A 62 6.40 -19.10 2.21
CA HIS A 62 6.01 -19.45 3.59
C HIS A 62 6.62 -18.56 4.69
N SER A 63 6.99 -17.31 4.36
CA SER A 63 7.64 -16.38 5.30
C SER A 63 6.78 -15.14 5.61
N PRO A 64 5.57 -15.29 6.20
CA PRO A 64 4.67 -14.17 6.46
C PRO A 64 5.24 -13.11 7.43
N TRP A 65 6.23 -13.47 8.25
CA TRP A 65 6.88 -12.52 9.17
C TRP A 65 7.67 -11.42 8.44
N GLN A 66 8.07 -11.62 7.17
CA GLN A 66 8.73 -10.59 6.36
C GLN A 66 7.80 -9.42 6.00
N ARG A 67 6.50 -9.53 6.32
CA ARG A 67 5.47 -8.53 6.05
C ARG A 67 4.54 -8.29 7.26
N GLY A 68 5.12 -8.30 8.47
CA GLY A 68 4.37 -8.06 9.71
C GLY A 68 3.53 -6.76 9.71
N THR A 69 3.98 -5.71 9.04
CA THR A 69 3.25 -4.45 8.90
C THR A 69 1.95 -4.58 8.10
N ASN A 70 1.92 -5.44 7.08
CA ASN A 70 0.73 -5.64 6.25
C ASN A 70 -0.40 -6.26 7.09
N GLU A 71 -0.10 -7.29 7.88
CA GLU A 71 -1.10 -7.92 8.75
C GLU A 71 -1.62 -6.96 9.83
N ASN A 72 -0.76 -6.12 10.40
CA ASN A 72 -1.19 -5.08 11.34
C ASN A 72 -2.12 -4.06 10.67
N THR A 73 -1.78 -3.62 9.47
CA THR A 73 -2.57 -2.65 8.69
C THR A 73 -3.91 -3.26 8.27
N ASN A 74 -3.93 -4.50 7.81
CA ASN A 74 -5.16 -5.25 7.49
C ASN A 74 -6.07 -5.39 8.71
N GLY A 75 -5.49 -5.63 9.90
CA GLY A 75 -6.25 -5.64 11.16
C GLY A 75 -6.95 -4.32 11.48
N LEU A 76 -6.32 -3.19 11.15
CA LEU A 76 -6.89 -1.86 11.34
C LEU A 76 -7.98 -1.55 10.29
N LEU A 77 -7.75 -1.93 9.04
CA LEU A 77 -8.72 -1.77 7.95
C LEU A 77 -10.03 -2.52 8.24
N ARG A 78 -9.99 -3.61 9.00
CA ARG A 78 -11.19 -4.35 9.43
C ARG A 78 -12.15 -3.55 10.33
N GLN A 79 -11.73 -2.40 10.86
CA GLN A 79 -12.61 -1.48 11.58
C GLN A 79 -13.58 -0.74 10.63
N TYR A 80 -13.22 -0.62 9.35
CA TYR A 80 -14.00 0.05 8.30
C TYR A 80 -14.63 -0.95 7.35
N PHE A 81 -13.86 -2.00 7.00
CA PHE A 81 -14.25 -3.02 6.05
C PHE A 81 -14.23 -4.39 6.74
N PRO A 82 -15.36 -4.80 7.34
CA PRO A 82 -15.47 -6.13 7.94
C PRO A 82 -14.98 -7.23 7.00
N LYS A 83 -14.49 -8.34 7.58
CA LYS A 83 -13.97 -9.44 6.77
C LYS A 83 -15.05 -9.97 5.81
N GLY A 84 -14.70 -10.09 4.54
CA GLY A 84 -15.62 -10.56 3.49
C GLY A 84 -16.49 -9.47 2.88
N THR A 85 -16.32 -8.21 3.30
CA THR A 85 -16.92 -7.06 2.62
C THR A 85 -16.44 -6.99 1.18
N ASP A 86 -17.38 -6.85 0.25
CA ASP A 86 -17.09 -6.49 -1.13
C ASP A 86 -16.59 -5.04 -1.15
N LEU A 87 -15.32 -4.85 -1.52
CA LEU A 87 -14.70 -3.52 -1.55
C LEU A 87 -15.07 -2.74 -2.82
N SER A 88 -15.56 -3.41 -3.88
CA SER A 88 -15.90 -2.76 -5.15
C SER A 88 -17.09 -1.81 -5.07
N VAL A 89 -17.91 -1.95 -4.02
CA VAL A 89 -19.08 -1.09 -3.77
C VAL A 89 -18.71 0.25 -3.13
N TYR A 90 -17.48 0.39 -2.62
CA TYR A 90 -17.03 1.62 -2.00
C TYR A 90 -16.39 2.51 -3.06
N PRO A 91 -16.76 3.80 -3.11
CA PRO A 91 -16.13 4.72 -4.05
C PRO A 91 -14.68 4.98 -3.64
N GLU A 92 -13.86 5.34 -4.62
CA GLU A 92 -12.42 5.56 -4.42
C GLU A 92 -12.13 6.63 -3.36
N ASP A 93 -12.91 7.72 -3.34
CA ASP A 93 -12.78 8.81 -2.38
C ASP A 93 -13.00 8.37 -0.93
N TYR A 94 -13.89 7.39 -0.70
CA TYR A 94 -14.06 6.78 0.60
C TYR A 94 -12.87 5.92 1.02
N LEU A 95 -12.28 5.16 0.08
CA LEU A 95 -11.06 4.39 0.35
C LEU A 95 -9.89 5.33 0.69
N ASP A 96 -9.74 6.42 -0.05
CA ASP A 96 -8.74 7.45 0.21
C ASP A 96 -8.96 8.10 1.59
N ALA A 97 -10.20 8.45 1.95
CA ALA A 97 -10.53 9.00 3.27
C ALA A 97 -10.18 8.04 4.42
N VAL A 98 -10.43 6.73 4.26
CA VAL A 98 -10.03 5.72 5.25
C VAL A 98 -8.49 5.61 5.35
N ALA A 99 -7.80 5.67 4.21
CA ALA A 99 -6.34 5.67 4.19
C ALA A 99 -5.76 6.90 4.91
N GLU A 100 -6.33 8.09 4.67
CA GLU A 100 -5.99 9.34 5.34
C GLU A 100 -6.21 9.25 6.84
N GLU A 101 -7.35 8.74 7.30
CA GLU A 101 -7.61 8.60 8.73
C GLU A 101 -6.60 7.64 9.39
N LEU A 102 -6.24 6.54 8.73
CA LEU A 102 -5.19 5.65 9.22
C LEU A 102 -3.80 6.29 9.21
N ASN A 103 -3.53 7.21 8.29
CA ASN A 103 -2.29 7.98 8.22
C ASN A 103 -2.25 9.12 9.24
N ASP A 104 -3.39 9.62 9.69
CA ASP A 104 -3.53 10.63 10.73
C ASP A 104 -3.66 10.03 12.14
N ARG A 105 -3.70 8.70 12.25
CA ARG A 105 -3.84 8.00 13.53
C ARG A 105 -2.48 7.75 14.21
N PRO A 106 -2.27 8.24 15.45
CA PRO A 106 -1.07 7.98 16.25
C PRO A 106 -0.69 6.50 16.35
N ARG A 107 0.60 6.17 16.18
CA ARG A 107 1.11 4.79 16.28
C ARG A 107 2.10 4.65 17.43
N LYS A 108 1.86 3.72 18.35
CA LYS A 108 2.79 3.43 19.45
C LYS A 108 4.20 3.07 18.96
N THR A 109 4.31 2.36 17.83
CA THR A 109 5.59 2.01 17.19
C THR A 109 6.38 3.21 16.66
N LEU A 110 5.71 4.35 16.45
CA LEU A 110 6.31 5.62 16.05
C LEU A 110 6.42 6.60 17.23
N GLY A 111 6.43 6.12 18.48
CA GLY A 111 6.46 6.98 19.65
C GLY A 111 5.19 7.83 19.80
N PHE A 112 4.05 7.31 19.33
CA PHE A 112 2.76 8.00 19.25
C PHE A 112 2.68 9.17 18.23
N MET A 113 3.66 9.31 17.34
CA MET A 113 3.50 10.16 16.16
C MET A 113 2.55 9.54 15.14
N LYS A 114 1.97 10.39 14.29
CA LYS A 114 1.17 9.98 13.14
C LYS A 114 2.07 9.55 11.99
N PRO A 115 1.69 8.55 11.18
CA PRO A 115 2.41 8.22 9.95
C PRO A 115 2.62 9.41 9.02
N SER A 116 1.62 10.30 8.87
CA SER A 116 1.72 11.53 8.09
C SER A 116 2.83 12.46 8.59
N GLU A 117 2.88 12.72 9.90
CA GLU A 117 3.91 13.53 10.54
C GLU A 117 5.30 12.91 10.38
N LYS A 118 5.41 11.60 10.60
CA LYS A 118 6.71 10.91 10.53
C LYS A 118 7.29 10.88 9.12
N ILE A 119 6.44 10.78 8.10
CA ILE A 119 6.89 10.88 6.70
C ILE A 119 7.45 12.27 6.41
N ILE A 120 6.76 13.34 6.84
CA ILE A 120 7.23 14.72 6.64
C ILE A 120 8.58 14.93 7.32
N GLU A 121 8.72 14.50 8.59
CA GLU A 121 9.98 14.59 9.33
C GLU A 121 11.15 13.90 8.59
N LEU A 122 10.90 12.71 8.02
CA LEU A 122 11.91 11.97 7.27
C LEU A 122 12.26 12.63 5.92
N LEU A 123 11.29 13.28 5.28
CA LEU A 123 11.52 14.02 4.04
C LEU A 123 12.35 15.28 4.28
N ASP A 124 12.07 16.00 5.37
CA ASP A 124 12.80 17.23 5.73
C ASP A 124 14.25 16.95 6.16
N ALA A 125 14.53 15.71 6.61
CA ALA A 125 15.86 15.27 7.05
C ALA A 125 16.74 14.68 5.93
N ALA A 126 16.20 14.47 4.72
CA ALA A 126 16.86 13.83 3.58
C ALA A 126 17.48 14.84 2.62
#